data_AF-A0A2V3VXS4-F1
#
_entry.id   AF-A0A2V3VXS4-F1
#
_cell.length_a   1.000
_cell.length_b   1.000
_cell.length_c   1.000
_cell.angle_alpha   90.00
_cell.angle_beta   90.00
_cell.angle_gamma   90.00
#
_symmetry.space_group_name_H-M   'P 1'
#
loop_
_entity.id
_entity.type
_entity.pdbx_description
1 polymer ?
#
loop_
_entity_poly.entity_id
_entity_poly.type
_entity_poly.pdbx_seq_one_letter_code
_entity_poly.pdbx_strand_id
1 'polypeptide(L)'
;MKRNDLFFIMLVSFSCLTQAGVYKHIDGHGNVTYSNIPSNNAKRIDLPPIVVVPSVNSEGIEDRITKRRESTKIEEQREQLQSKISEEEKRLNEVKDEYKEGVPDRLGSERNYQRYLNRVERLKEEINVREKNLNVLRNELQNIPGKSK
;
A
#
# COMPACT_ATOMS: atom_id res chain seq x y z
N MET A 1 74.76 2.23 16.25
CA MET A 1 73.42 1.64 16.48
C MET A 1 72.93 0.92 15.22
N LYS A 2 73.45 -0.28 14.90
CA LYS A 2 73.08 -1.02 13.67
C LYS A 2 73.06 -2.56 13.82
N ARG A 3 72.95 -3.09 15.05
CA ARG A 3 73.00 -4.55 15.30
C ARG A 3 71.71 -5.13 15.89
N ASN A 4 70.78 -4.29 16.38
CA ASN A 4 69.50 -4.74 16.94
C ASN A 4 68.33 -4.72 15.94
N ASP A 5 68.41 -3.92 14.87
CA ASP A 5 67.32 -3.85 13.87
C ASP A 5 67.26 -5.09 12.97
N LEU A 6 68.38 -5.80 12.79
CA LEU A 6 68.42 -7.02 11.98
C LEU A 6 67.70 -8.20 12.66
N PHE A 7 67.68 -8.24 13.99
CA PHE A 7 66.96 -9.28 14.75
C PHE A 7 65.45 -9.06 14.78
N PHE A 8 65.00 -7.80 14.68
CA PHE A 8 63.57 -7.48 14.67
C PHE A 8 62.89 -7.81 13.33
N ILE A 9 63.63 -7.78 12.22
CA ILE A 9 63.11 -8.12 10.88
C ILE A 9 62.91 -9.64 10.73
N MET A 10 63.74 -10.46 11.37
CA MET A 10 63.64 -11.93 11.30
C MET A 10 62.42 -12.49 12.05
N LEU A 11 61.94 -11.78 13.10
CA LEU A 11 60.80 -12.22 13.92
C LEU A 11 59.43 -11.98 13.25
N VAL A 12 59.36 -11.11 12.23
CA VAL A 12 58.11 -10.81 11.50
C VAL A 12 57.85 -11.83 10.37
N SER A 13 58.88 -12.55 9.94
CA SER A 13 58.79 -13.50 8.81
C SER A 13 58.10 -14.83 9.15
N PHE A 14 57.82 -15.11 10.42
CA PHE A 14 57.18 -16.35 10.87
C PHE A 14 55.67 -16.21 11.15
N SER A 15 55.02 -15.26 10.48
CA SER A 15 53.56 -15.15 10.47
C SER A 15 52.99 -16.32 9.68
N CYS A 16 52.64 -17.40 10.38
CA CYS A 16 52.07 -18.62 9.83
C CYS A 16 50.85 -18.27 8.96
N LEU A 17 50.97 -18.49 7.65
CA LEU A 17 49.86 -18.40 6.71
C LEU A 17 48.85 -19.49 7.10
N THR A 18 47.80 -19.10 7.81
CA THR A 18 46.68 -19.99 8.12
C THR A 18 45.98 -20.37 6.82
N GLN A 19 46.17 -21.62 6.37
CA GLN A 19 45.59 -22.11 5.13
C GLN A 19 44.14 -22.51 5.39
N ALA A 20 43.18 -21.64 5.03
CA ALA A 20 41.76 -21.91 5.18
C ALA A 20 41.32 -23.00 4.17
N GLY A 21 40.88 -24.15 4.67
CA GLY A 21 40.36 -25.26 3.87
C GLY A 21 39.43 -26.14 4.70
N VAL A 22 38.50 -26.84 4.06
CA VAL A 22 37.61 -27.79 4.73
C VAL A 22 38.17 -29.20 4.57
N TYR A 23 38.25 -29.93 5.68
CA TYR A 23 38.82 -31.27 5.72
C TYR A 23 37.74 -32.26 6.18
N LYS A 24 37.69 -33.42 5.52
CA LYS A 24 36.84 -34.55 5.91
C LYS A 24 37.66 -35.56 6.67
N HIS A 25 37.27 -35.82 7.91
CA HIS A 25 37.80 -36.90 8.72
C HIS A 25 36.81 -38.07 8.74
N ILE A 26 37.33 -39.30 8.68
CA ILE A 26 36.57 -40.54 8.83
C ILE A 26 37.20 -41.28 10.01
N ASP A 27 36.45 -41.47 11.10
CA ASP A 27 36.94 -42.18 12.27
C ASP A 27 36.95 -43.72 12.07
N GLY A 28 37.50 -44.46 13.03
CA GLY A 28 37.56 -45.93 12.97
C GLY A 28 36.20 -46.62 13.02
N HIS A 29 35.14 -45.90 13.37
CA HIS A 29 33.75 -46.39 13.36
C HIS A 29 33.00 -46.01 12.06
N GLY A 30 33.66 -45.30 11.14
CA GLY A 30 33.08 -44.87 9.86
C GLY A 30 32.31 -43.55 9.91
N ASN A 31 32.31 -42.82 11.04
CA ASN A 31 31.64 -41.53 11.14
C ASN A 31 32.45 -40.44 10.41
N VAL A 32 31.73 -39.56 9.71
CA VAL A 32 32.30 -38.47 8.92
C VAL A 32 32.18 -37.16 9.68
N THR A 33 33.29 -36.45 9.86
CA THR A 33 33.31 -35.10 10.46
C THR A 33 34.01 -34.11 9.52
N TYR A 34 33.45 -32.91 9.37
CA TYR A 34 34.06 -31.83 8.61
C TYR A 34 34.67 -30.80 9.57
N SER A 35 35.91 -30.39 9.32
CA SER A 35 36.63 -29.43 10.15
C SER A 35 37.40 -28.43 9.31
N ASN A 36 37.62 -27.23 9.86
CA ASN A 36 38.47 -26.18 9.31
C ASN A 36 39.94 -26.29 9.78
N ILE A 37 40.27 -27.33 10.55
CA ILE A 37 41.62 -27.60 11.06
C ILE A 37 42.11 -28.93 10.47
N PRO A 38 43.35 -29.01 9.94
CA PRO A 38 43.91 -30.27 9.46
C PRO A 38 44.13 -31.23 10.63
N SER A 39 43.62 -32.47 10.51
CA SER A 39 43.83 -33.54 11.47
C SER A 39 44.42 -34.80 10.81
N ASN A 40 44.91 -35.73 11.63
CA ASN A 40 45.48 -36.99 11.13
C ASN A 40 44.40 -37.78 10.35
N ASN A 41 44.77 -38.36 9.20
CA ASN A 41 43.85 -39.02 8.25
C ASN A 41 42.72 -38.15 7.65
N ALA A 42 42.76 -36.82 7.80
CA ALA A 42 41.76 -35.96 7.17
C ALA A 42 42.09 -35.67 5.70
N LYS A 43 41.11 -35.85 4.82
CA LYS A 43 41.22 -35.53 3.39
C LYS A 43 40.72 -34.11 3.16
N ARG A 44 41.57 -33.24 2.60
CA ARG A 44 41.17 -31.89 2.17
C ARG A 44 40.11 -32.00 1.06
N ILE A 45 39.04 -31.23 1.19
CA ILE A 45 38.00 -31.11 0.18
C ILE A 45 38.12 -29.74 -0.47
N ASP A 46 38.06 -29.74 -1.79
CA ASP A 46 37.86 -28.53 -2.57
C ASP A 46 36.36 -28.36 -2.78
N LEU A 47 35.76 -27.39 -2.09
CA LEU A 47 34.34 -27.09 -2.23
C LEU A 47 34.15 -26.07 -3.37
N PRO A 48 33.11 -26.22 -4.19
CA PRO A 48 32.79 -25.21 -5.18
C PRO A 48 32.49 -23.87 -4.49
N PRO A 49 32.79 -22.74 -5.14
CA PRO A 49 32.47 -21.43 -4.60
C PRO A 49 30.95 -21.30 -4.44
N ILE A 50 30.51 -20.79 -3.28
CA ILE A 50 29.10 -20.50 -3.05
C ILE A 50 28.74 -19.28 -3.92
N VAL A 51 27.82 -19.46 -4.86
CA VAL A 51 27.26 -18.36 -5.65
C VAL A 51 26.17 -17.70 -4.82
N VAL A 52 26.44 -16.50 -4.32
CA VAL A 52 25.45 -15.68 -3.62
C VAL A 52 24.85 -14.70 -4.61
N VAL A 53 23.52 -14.73 -4.76
CA VAL A 53 22.80 -13.77 -5.60
C VAL A 53 22.44 -12.55 -4.74
N PRO A 54 22.72 -11.31 -5.18
CA PRO A 54 22.36 -10.12 -4.42
C PRO A 54 20.83 -9.97 -4.31
N SER A 55 20.37 -9.43 -3.18
CA SER A 55 18.96 -9.09 -2.97
C SER A 55 18.50 -8.02 -3.98
N VAL A 56 17.27 -8.14 -4.46
CA VAL A 56 16.66 -7.14 -5.35
C VAL A 56 16.08 -6.01 -4.49
N ASN A 57 16.43 -4.75 -4.82
CA ASN A 57 15.90 -3.57 -4.14
C ASN A 57 14.38 -3.45 -4.40
N SER A 58 13.56 -3.75 -3.39
CA SER A 58 12.09 -3.77 -3.49
C SER A 58 11.40 -2.44 -3.15
N GLU A 59 12.12 -1.46 -2.60
CA GLU A 59 11.54 -0.17 -2.16
C GLU A 59 10.72 0.52 -3.26
N GLY A 60 11.27 0.66 -4.48
CA GLY A 60 10.55 1.29 -5.58
C GLY A 60 9.36 0.48 -6.14
N ILE A 61 9.29 -0.82 -5.84
CA ILE A 61 8.17 -1.68 -6.24
C ILE A 61 7.00 -1.46 -5.29
N GLU A 62 7.27 -1.42 -3.98
CA GLU A 62 6.24 -1.21 -2.96
C GLU A 62 5.58 0.18 -3.11
N ASP A 63 6.38 1.23 -3.34
CA ASP A 63 5.88 2.59 -3.61
C ASP A 63 4.98 2.65 -4.85
N ARG A 64 5.30 1.87 -5.88
CA ARG A 64 4.49 1.80 -7.10
C ARG A 64 3.17 1.08 -6.85
N ILE A 65 3.19 0.01 -6.05
CA ILE A 65 2.00 -0.76 -5.70
C ILE A 65 1.07 0.08 -4.81
N THR A 66 1.60 0.75 -3.79
CA THR A 66 0.84 1.63 -2.90
C THR A 66 0.19 2.77 -3.67
N LYS A 67 0.95 3.49 -4.49
CA LYS A 67 0.41 4.56 -5.36
C LYS A 67 -0.70 4.06 -6.29
N ARG A 68 -0.55 2.84 -6.84
CA ARG A 68 -1.60 2.23 -7.68
C ARG A 68 -2.87 1.97 -6.88
N ARG A 69 -2.76 1.36 -5.68
CA ARG A 69 -3.90 1.10 -4.79
C ARG A 69 -4.61 2.38 -4.34
N GLU A 70 -3.85 3.42 -4.04
CA GLU A 70 -4.40 4.74 -3.70
C GLU A 70 -5.17 5.34 -4.87
N SER A 71 -4.60 5.28 -6.09
CA SER A 71 -5.27 5.80 -7.28
C SER A 71 -6.58 5.07 -7.61
N THR A 72 -6.63 3.75 -7.44
CA THR A 72 -7.86 2.98 -7.64
C THR A 72 -8.91 3.33 -6.61
N LYS A 73 -8.52 3.49 -5.34
CA LYS A 73 -9.43 3.88 -4.26
C LYS A 73 -10.00 5.28 -4.47
N ILE A 74 -9.17 6.23 -4.92
CA ILE A 74 -9.61 7.59 -5.25
C ILE A 74 -10.62 7.56 -6.40
N GLU A 75 -10.38 6.73 -7.42
CA GLU A 75 -11.32 6.60 -8.55
C GLU A 75 -12.65 5.98 -8.10
N GLU A 76 -12.62 4.91 -7.32
CA GLU A 76 -13.82 4.29 -6.74
C GLU A 76 -14.61 5.29 -5.88
N GLN A 77 -13.94 6.08 -5.04
CA GLN A 77 -14.56 7.13 -4.24
C GLN A 77 -15.23 8.20 -5.12
N ARG A 78 -14.56 8.61 -6.20
CA ARG A 78 -15.09 9.58 -7.16
C ARG A 78 -16.34 9.04 -7.87
N GLU A 79 -16.29 7.79 -8.36
CA GLU A 79 -17.44 7.14 -9.01
C GLU A 79 -18.63 7.00 -8.07
N GLN A 80 -18.40 6.57 -6.82
CA GLN A 80 -19.45 6.46 -5.81
C GLN A 80 -20.10 7.81 -5.51
N LEU A 81 -19.30 8.87 -5.42
CA LEU A 81 -19.81 10.20 -5.14
C LEU A 81 -20.58 10.78 -6.33
N GLN A 82 -20.10 10.56 -7.56
CA GLN A 82 -20.84 10.92 -8.78
C GLN A 82 -22.19 10.20 -8.87
N SER A 83 -22.22 8.90 -8.55
CA SER A 83 -23.45 8.11 -8.48
C SER A 83 -24.45 8.73 -7.49
N LYS A 84 -23.99 9.03 -6.26
CA LYS A 84 -24.82 9.72 -5.24
C LYS A 84 -25.34 11.07 -5.71
N ILE A 85 -24.51 11.87 -6.39
CA ILE A 85 -24.93 13.15 -6.95
C ILE A 85 -26.06 12.95 -7.97
N SER A 86 -25.90 11.99 -8.89
CA SER A 86 -26.93 11.71 -9.91
C SER A 86 -28.25 11.23 -9.31
N GLU A 87 -28.17 10.41 -8.26
CA GLU A 87 -29.35 9.92 -7.56
C GLU A 87 -30.06 11.06 -6.83
N GLU A 88 -29.31 11.92 -6.16
CA GLU A 88 -29.86 13.07 -5.43
C GLU A 88 -30.44 14.13 -6.39
N GLU A 89 -29.80 14.36 -7.54
CA GLU A 89 -30.33 15.19 -8.64
C GLU A 89 -31.65 14.63 -9.17
N LYS A 90 -31.72 13.32 -9.40
CA LYS A 90 -32.96 12.66 -9.84
C LYS A 90 -34.09 12.86 -8.82
N ARG A 91 -33.82 12.59 -7.54
CA ARG A 91 -34.80 12.77 -6.46
C ARG A 91 -35.20 14.23 -6.30
N LEU A 92 -34.28 15.17 -6.48
CA LEU A 92 -34.59 16.61 -6.46
C LEU A 92 -35.54 16.99 -7.59
N ASN A 93 -35.30 16.47 -8.80
CA ASN A 93 -36.17 16.71 -9.94
C ASN A 93 -37.57 16.13 -9.73
N GLU A 94 -37.67 14.89 -9.22
CA GLU A 94 -38.96 14.27 -8.88
C GLU A 94 -39.78 15.12 -7.90
N VAL A 95 -39.15 15.64 -6.84
CA VAL A 95 -39.83 16.52 -5.86
C VAL A 95 -40.17 17.88 -6.47
N LYS A 96 -39.30 18.45 -7.33
CA LYS A 96 -39.59 19.70 -8.05
C LYS A 96 -40.78 19.55 -9.02
N ASP A 97 -40.85 18.43 -9.72
CA ASP A 97 -41.93 18.08 -10.62
C ASP A 97 -43.26 17.91 -9.87
N GLU A 98 -43.24 17.31 -8.67
CA GLU A 98 -44.41 17.26 -7.80
C GLU A 98 -44.79 18.66 -7.30
N TYR A 99 -43.81 19.47 -6.87
CA TYR A 99 -44.02 20.81 -6.32
C TYR A 99 -44.58 21.80 -7.34
N LYS A 100 -44.33 21.62 -8.64
CA LYS A 100 -44.83 22.45 -9.74
C LYS A 100 -44.73 23.96 -9.45
N GLU A 101 -43.51 24.40 -9.13
CA GLU A 101 -43.21 25.82 -8.84
C GLU A 101 -44.02 26.41 -7.67
N GLY A 102 -44.54 25.57 -6.76
CA GLY A 102 -45.32 25.99 -5.60
C GLY A 102 -46.82 25.85 -5.77
N VAL A 103 -47.27 25.36 -6.91
CA VAL A 103 -48.67 25.06 -7.19
C VAL A 103 -48.84 23.59 -7.59
N PRO A 104 -48.55 22.64 -6.67
CA PRO A 104 -48.77 21.23 -6.93
C PRO A 104 -50.26 20.96 -7.18
N ASP A 105 -50.55 19.93 -7.98
CA ASP A 105 -51.94 19.51 -8.21
C ASP A 105 -52.55 19.03 -6.89
N ARG A 106 -53.81 19.39 -6.66
CA ARG A 106 -54.55 18.90 -5.49
C ARG A 106 -54.86 17.43 -5.62
N LEU A 107 -54.53 16.66 -4.59
CA LEU A 107 -54.82 15.24 -4.52
C LEU A 107 -56.24 15.03 -3.99
N GLY A 108 -56.94 13.99 -4.47
CA GLY A 108 -58.29 13.66 -3.99
C GLY A 108 -58.36 13.30 -2.49
N SER A 109 -57.22 12.94 -1.89
CA SER A 109 -57.06 12.71 -0.45
C SER A 109 -57.00 13.99 0.39
N GLU A 110 -56.76 15.15 -0.23
CA GLU A 110 -56.62 16.46 0.41
C GLU A 110 -57.97 17.17 0.55
N ARG A 111 -58.94 16.49 1.18
CA ARG A 111 -60.29 17.05 1.41
C ARG A 111 -60.28 18.35 2.21
N ASN A 112 -59.26 18.56 3.06
CA ASN A 112 -59.06 19.80 3.82
C ASN A 112 -57.92 20.61 3.18
N TYR A 113 -58.15 21.91 2.94
CA TYR A 113 -57.15 22.82 2.36
C TYR A 113 -55.86 22.92 3.18
N GLN A 114 -55.92 22.81 4.52
CA GLN A 114 -54.72 22.83 5.34
C GLN A 114 -53.77 21.66 5.02
N ARG A 115 -54.29 20.49 4.64
CA ARG A 115 -53.45 19.34 4.26
C ARG A 115 -52.65 19.63 2.98
N TYR A 116 -53.28 20.31 2.03
CA TYR A 116 -52.62 20.78 0.82
C TYR A 116 -51.49 21.76 1.17
N LEU A 117 -51.77 22.78 1.98
CA LEU A 117 -50.76 23.75 2.41
C LEU A 117 -49.57 23.09 3.12
N ASN A 118 -49.85 22.16 4.04
CA ASN A 118 -48.79 21.42 4.75
C ASN A 118 -47.96 20.56 3.78
N ARG A 119 -48.56 19.96 2.74
CA ARG A 119 -47.80 19.21 1.73
C ARG A 119 -46.93 20.14 0.90
N VAL A 120 -47.46 21.28 0.45
CA VAL A 120 -46.71 22.30 -0.31
C VAL A 120 -45.47 22.74 0.49
N GLU A 121 -45.65 23.04 1.78
CA GLU A 121 -44.57 23.42 2.68
C GLU A 121 -43.53 22.30 2.82
N ARG A 122 -43.98 21.06 3.05
CA ARG A 122 -43.09 19.90 3.13
C ARG A 122 -42.29 19.70 1.84
N LEU A 123 -42.92 19.79 0.67
CA LEU A 123 -42.23 19.67 -0.62
C LEU A 123 -41.17 20.76 -0.80
N LYS A 124 -41.48 22.00 -0.39
CA LYS A 124 -40.54 23.12 -0.42
C LYS A 124 -39.33 22.89 0.52
N GLU A 125 -39.58 22.45 1.75
CA GLU A 125 -38.51 22.09 2.69
C GLU A 125 -37.66 20.95 2.15
N GLU A 126 -38.30 19.95 1.55
CA GLU A 126 -37.66 18.78 0.97
C GLU A 126 -36.74 19.13 -0.20
N ILE A 127 -37.16 20.06 -1.06
CA ILE A 127 -36.33 20.67 -2.12
C ILE A 127 -35.11 21.35 -1.49
N ASN A 128 -35.31 22.21 -0.49
CA ASN A 128 -34.22 22.95 0.15
C ASN A 128 -33.17 22.02 0.78
N VAL A 129 -33.61 20.92 1.42
CA VAL A 129 -32.71 19.93 2.01
C VAL A 129 -31.90 19.22 0.92
N ARG A 130 -32.57 18.75 -0.14
CA ARG A 130 -31.89 18.07 -1.26
C ARG A 130 -30.89 18.98 -1.97
N GLU A 131 -31.24 20.25 -2.21
CA GLU A 131 -30.31 21.22 -2.81
C GLU A 131 -29.06 21.43 -1.94
N LYS A 132 -29.21 21.49 -0.62
CA LYS A 132 -28.08 21.55 0.31
C LYS A 132 -27.22 20.28 0.26
N ASN A 133 -27.84 19.10 0.27
CA ASN A 133 -27.13 17.82 0.15
C ASN A 133 -26.31 17.76 -1.15
N LEU A 134 -26.91 18.16 -2.25
CA LEU A 134 -26.28 18.20 -3.57
C LEU A 134 -25.05 19.13 -3.56
N ASN A 135 -25.16 20.30 -2.95
CA ASN A 135 -24.03 21.22 -2.79
C ASN A 135 -22.90 20.60 -1.94
N VAL A 136 -23.23 19.91 -0.84
CA VAL A 136 -22.23 19.21 -0.02
C VAL A 136 -21.53 18.11 -0.83
N LEU A 137 -22.27 17.28 -1.55
CA LEU A 137 -21.71 16.21 -2.39
C LEU A 137 -20.82 16.76 -3.51
N ARG A 138 -21.23 17.85 -4.16
CA ARG A 138 -20.41 18.52 -5.19
C ARG A 138 -19.12 19.10 -4.62
N ASN A 139 -19.17 19.69 -3.42
CA ASN A 139 -17.98 20.18 -2.75
C ASN A 139 -17.03 19.05 -2.36
N GLU A 140 -17.57 17.93 -1.85
CA GLU A 140 -16.78 16.74 -1.57
C GLU A 140 -16.09 16.22 -2.84
N LEU A 141 -16.77 16.23 -3.99
CA LEU A 141 -16.21 15.78 -5.27
C LEU A 141 -15.04 16.65 -5.73
N GLN A 142 -15.12 17.96 -5.50
CA GLN A 142 -14.04 18.89 -5.80
C GLN A 142 -12.83 18.71 -4.88
N ASN A 143 -13.07 18.28 -3.64
CA ASN A 143 -12.03 18.05 -2.65
C ASN A 143 -11.30 16.70 -2.82
N ILE A 144 -11.84 15.77 -3.62
CA ILE A 144 -11.13 14.53 -3.95
C ILE A 144 -9.89 14.88 -4.78
N PRO A 145 -8.69 14.41 -4.40
CA PRO A 145 -7.46 14.72 -5.12
C PRO A 145 -7.61 14.47 -6.62
N GLY A 146 -7.33 15.51 -7.41
CA GLY A 146 -7.35 15.44 -8.86
C GLY A 146 -6.36 14.39 -9.35
N LYS A 147 -6.69 13.72 -10.46
CA LYS A 147 -5.74 12.86 -11.17
C LYS A 147 -4.55 13.74 -11.57
N SER A 148 -3.42 13.64 -10.86
CA SER A 148 -2.21 14.35 -11.28
C SER A 148 -1.87 13.85 -12.69
N LYS A 149 -1.90 14.75 -13.67
CA LYS A 149 -1.53 14.44 -15.06
C LYS A 149 -0.12 13.86 -15.15
#